data_AF-A0A1G7J1H2-F1
#
_entry.id   AF-A0A1G7J1H2-F1
#
_cell.length_a   1.000
_cell.length_b   1.000
_cell.length_c   1.000
_cell.angle_alpha   90.00
_cell.angle_beta   90.00
_cell.angle_gamma   90.00
#
_symmetry.space_group_name_H-M   'P 1'
#
loop_
_entity.id
_entity.type
_entity.pdbx_description
1 polymer ?
#
loop_
_entity_poly.entity_id
_entity_poly.type
_entity_poly.pdbx_seq_one_letter_code
_entity_poly.pdbx_strand_id
1 'polypeptide(L)'
;MAVHCLTIYRRMKETGQSEGRVEGNIILYHKAEDGAESGVSERDAAVRDAIVDIMRGAGIEVVTDTEEAQKVLDLANGKDTRLMGEDSERRKERNRINGVIDEATAMVSHKDINTVRRERQAREAARRMQTKKIYDIILSGEYNDVSLQEINDYINDVTPYNPYGRRLSERLPQRVERKMYERERENAIDALYSRVSESTVRPNERVSASGRRAIEEKKKELLEQWAKASGNWHTDIRDFTDDTEPIGSGKDSDVYLSKDGKSVIKLSKGKPDAKRFRPDIDNIPLFNYVFRNTAYSIVGYGNFGNGFVRILQQPAVDFSTSTPLTEKERVEYMNNLGFHPINKENTAFSNDTIIVADLQKGNIVKDAAGNITVIDADCKLHTKDVGGKYGYLPSYAV
;
A
#
# COMPACT_ATOMS: atom_id res chain seq x y z
N MET A 1 -42.94 8.08 -19.96
CA MET A 1 -44.09 7.39 -20.62
C MET A 1 -43.97 5.89 -20.35
N ALA A 2 -44.65 5.43 -19.31
CA ALA A 2 -44.43 4.16 -18.61
C ALA A 2 -45.15 2.94 -19.23
N VAL A 3 -45.29 2.88 -20.56
CA VAL A 3 -45.98 1.76 -21.26
C VAL A 3 -45.04 1.01 -22.22
N HIS A 4 -43.76 1.39 -22.31
CA HIS A 4 -42.76 0.70 -23.15
C HIS A 4 -41.90 -0.34 -22.40
N CYS A 5 -41.79 -0.26 -21.06
CA CYS A 5 -41.01 -1.22 -20.28
C CYS A 5 -41.70 -2.58 -20.04
N LEU A 6 -43.03 -2.67 -20.15
CA LEU A 6 -43.76 -3.92 -19.91
C LEU A 6 -43.84 -4.85 -21.14
N THR A 7 -43.58 -4.34 -22.34
CA THR A 7 -43.65 -5.13 -23.58
C THR A 7 -42.37 -5.93 -23.84
N ILE A 8 -41.23 -5.51 -23.29
CA ILE A 8 -39.94 -6.20 -23.44
C ILE A 8 -39.88 -7.44 -22.53
N TYR A 9 -40.47 -7.38 -21.34
CA TYR A 9 -40.46 -8.50 -20.38
C TYR A 9 -41.33 -9.70 -20.82
N ARG A 10 -42.34 -9.48 -21.68
CA ARG A 10 -43.19 -10.57 -22.22
C ARG A 10 -42.63 -11.26 -23.47
N ARG A 11 -41.66 -10.65 -24.18
CA ARG A 11 -41.09 -11.23 -25.42
C ARG A 11 -39.91 -12.16 -25.19
N MET A 12 -39.33 -12.20 -23.98
CA MET A 12 -38.16 -13.04 -23.67
C MET A 12 -38.54 -14.48 -23.23
N LYS A 13 -39.82 -14.83 -23.19
CA LYS A 13 -40.28 -16.18 -22.80
C LYS A 13 -40.65 -17.11 -23.97
N GLU A 14 -40.56 -16.65 -25.23
CA GLU A 14 -41.12 -17.38 -26.39
C GLU A 14 -40.13 -17.76 -27.51
N THR A 15 -38.83 -17.52 -27.38
CA THR A 15 -37.86 -17.99 -28.39
C THR A 15 -36.73 -18.77 -27.73
N GLY A 16 -36.96 -20.08 -27.55
CA GLY A 16 -35.89 -21.04 -27.32
C GLY A 16 -35.06 -21.25 -28.59
N GLN A 17 -33.78 -21.62 -28.38
CA GLN A 17 -32.70 -21.89 -29.37
C GLN A 17 -32.06 -20.63 -29.97
N SER A 18 -30.75 -20.52 -30.22
CA SER A 18 -29.56 -21.39 -30.04
C SER A 18 -28.31 -20.56 -30.36
N GLU A 19 -27.17 -20.93 -29.75
CA GLU A 19 -25.76 -20.69 -30.16
C GLU A 19 -25.26 -19.26 -30.48
N GLY A 20 -24.26 -18.83 -29.72
CA GLY A 20 -23.44 -17.67 -30.01
C GLY A 20 -22.26 -17.54 -29.03
N ARG A 21 -21.09 -18.02 -29.45
CA ARG A 21 -19.80 -17.97 -28.74
C ARG A 21 -19.33 -16.52 -28.51
N VAL A 22 -19.01 -16.15 -27.27
CA VAL A 22 -18.28 -14.91 -26.94
C VAL A 22 -17.27 -15.20 -25.82
N GLU A 23 -15.98 -14.97 -26.11
CA GLU A 23 -14.85 -15.07 -25.18
C GLU A 23 -14.86 -13.85 -24.23
N GLY A 24 -14.91 -14.13 -22.93
CA GLY A 24 -15.25 -13.16 -21.88
C GLY A 24 -14.09 -12.28 -21.39
N ASN A 25 -14.45 -11.05 -20.97
CA ASN A 25 -13.64 -10.18 -20.11
C ASN A 25 -14.33 -10.09 -18.73
N ILE A 26 -13.62 -10.46 -17.67
CA ILE A 26 -14.12 -10.54 -16.29
C ILE A 26 -13.72 -9.29 -15.48
N ILE A 27 -14.63 -8.73 -14.68
CA ILE A 27 -14.32 -7.73 -13.64
C ILE A 27 -14.81 -8.21 -12.26
N LEU A 28 -13.99 -8.00 -11.23
CA LEU A 28 -14.09 -8.60 -9.89
C LEU A 28 -15.00 -7.81 -8.94
N TYR A 29 -15.80 -8.50 -8.11
CA TYR A 29 -16.56 -7.88 -7.03
C TYR A 29 -16.44 -8.66 -5.71
N HIS A 30 -16.11 -7.97 -4.61
CA HIS A 30 -16.21 -8.52 -3.24
C HIS A 30 -17.60 -8.25 -2.69
N LYS A 31 -18.32 -9.32 -2.31
CA LYS A 31 -19.48 -9.22 -1.41
C LYS A 31 -18.94 -9.13 0.02
N ALA A 32 -19.44 -8.19 0.82
CA ALA A 32 -19.12 -8.13 2.24
C ALA A 32 -19.59 -9.43 2.91
N GLU A 33 -18.73 -10.02 3.76
CA GLU A 33 -19.14 -11.07 4.68
C GLU A 33 -20.20 -10.52 5.63
N ASP A 34 -21.28 -11.28 5.81
CA ASP A 34 -22.37 -10.96 6.73
C ASP A 34 -21.82 -10.89 8.17
N GLY A 35 -21.53 -9.69 8.66
CA GLY A 35 -21.01 -9.55 10.03
C GLY A 35 -20.52 -8.18 10.52
N ALA A 36 -20.72 -7.07 9.81
CA ALA A 36 -20.39 -5.75 10.33
C ALA A 36 -21.52 -4.74 10.08
N GLU A 37 -22.24 -4.39 11.15
CA GLU A 37 -23.25 -3.32 11.17
C GLU A 37 -22.59 -1.95 10.93
N SER A 38 -22.44 -1.59 9.67
CA SER A 38 -22.65 -0.22 9.19
C SER A 38 -23.32 -0.35 7.83
N GLY A 39 -24.65 -0.48 7.85
CA GLY A 39 -25.48 -0.81 6.69
C GLY A 39 -25.22 0.17 5.54
N VAL A 40 -24.71 -0.38 4.43
CA VAL A 40 -24.78 0.25 3.11
C VAL A 40 -26.23 0.68 2.92
N SER A 41 -26.48 1.96 2.65
CA SER A 41 -27.86 2.44 2.50
C SER A 41 -28.55 1.67 1.38
N GLU A 42 -29.87 1.45 1.47
CA GLU A 42 -30.63 0.77 0.41
C GLU A 42 -30.39 1.41 -0.97
N ARG A 43 -30.12 2.72 -0.97
CA ARG A 43 -29.75 3.48 -2.17
C ARG A 43 -28.39 3.08 -2.73
N ASP A 44 -27.38 2.88 -1.89
CA ASP A 44 -26.04 2.48 -2.32
C ASP A 44 -26.01 1.03 -2.79
N ALA A 45 -26.81 0.15 -2.15
CA ALA A 45 -27.03 -1.21 -2.60
C ALA A 45 -27.74 -1.22 -3.97
N ALA A 46 -28.78 -0.41 -4.16
CA ALA A 46 -29.48 -0.31 -5.44
C ALA A 46 -28.61 0.27 -6.57
N VAL A 47 -27.78 1.28 -6.27
CA VAL A 47 -26.83 1.85 -7.24
C VAL A 47 -25.76 0.81 -7.61
N ARG A 48 -25.23 0.07 -6.63
CA ARG A 48 -24.28 -1.02 -6.86
C ARG A 48 -24.89 -2.10 -7.76
N ASP A 49 -26.09 -2.55 -7.45
CA ASP A 49 -26.74 -3.64 -8.17
C ASP A 49 -27.12 -3.21 -9.60
N ALA A 50 -27.54 -1.95 -9.79
CA ALA A 50 -27.74 -1.37 -11.11
C ALA A 50 -26.45 -1.32 -11.94
N ILE A 51 -25.31 -0.96 -11.33
CA ILE A 51 -23.99 -0.97 -11.99
C ILE A 51 -23.59 -2.39 -12.43
N VAL A 52 -23.83 -3.39 -11.58
CA VAL A 52 -23.54 -4.81 -11.91
C VAL A 52 -24.41 -5.28 -13.08
N ASP A 53 -25.67 -4.91 -13.13
CA ASP A 53 -26.58 -5.29 -14.22
C ASP A 53 -26.21 -4.62 -15.54
N ILE A 54 -25.75 -3.37 -15.52
CA ILE A 54 -25.22 -2.68 -16.70
C ILE A 54 -23.95 -3.37 -17.22
N MET A 55 -23.05 -3.76 -16.31
CA MET A 55 -21.81 -4.48 -16.67
C MET A 55 -22.13 -5.83 -17.33
N ARG A 56 -23.07 -6.59 -16.78
CA ARG A 56 -23.55 -7.85 -17.39
C ARG A 56 -24.21 -7.61 -18.74
N GLY A 57 -25.02 -6.55 -18.87
CA GLY A 57 -25.65 -6.15 -20.13
C GLY A 57 -24.66 -5.76 -21.23
N ALA A 58 -23.46 -5.29 -20.85
CA ALA A 58 -22.35 -4.99 -21.76
C ALA A 58 -21.46 -6.21 -22.09
N GLY A 59 -21.85 -7.41 -21.65
CA GLY A 59 -21.08 -8.65 -21.87
C GLY A 59 -19.86 -8.80 -20.96
N ILE A 60 -19.81 -8.07 -19.84
CA ILE A 60 -18.76 -8.18 -18.83
C ILE A 60 -19.22 -9.18 -17.77
N GLU A 61 -18.48 -10.27 -17.59
CA GLU A 61 -18.78 -11.27 -16.58
C GLU A 61 -18.29 -10.77 -15.20
N VAL A 62 -19.21 -10.67 -14.25
CA VAL A 62 -18.92 -10.19 -12.90
C VAL A 62 -18.72 -11.39 -11.97
N VAL A 63 -17.47 -11.68 -11.63
CA VAL A 63 -17.09 -12.80 -10.77
C VAL A 63 -17.18 -12.36 -9.30
N THR A 64 -18.01 -13.09 -8.55
CA THR A 64 -18.28 -12.85 -7.12
C THR A 64 -17.53 -13.80 -6.19
N ASP A 65 -16.74 -14.72 -6.74
CA ASP A 65 -15.94 -15.71 -6.01
C ASP A 65 -14.47 -15.25 -5.91
N THR A 66 -13.94 -15.26 -4.69
CA THR A 66 -12.61 -14.80 -4.32
C THR A 66 -11.45 -15.59 -4.94
N GLU A 67 -11.60 -16.89 -5.20
CA GLU A 67 -10.50 -17.69 -5.81
C GLU A 67 -10.39 -17.44 -7.32
N GLU A 68 -11.53 -17.37 -8.00
CA GLU A 68 -11.60 -17.14 -9.44
C GLU A 68 -11.18 -15.69 -9.77
N ALA A 69 -11.42 -14.76 -8.84
CA ALA A 69 -10.97 -13.38 -8.93
C ALA A 69 -9.44 -13.21 -8.96
N GLN A 70 -8.73 -14.04 -8.19
CA GLN A 70 -7.28 -13.98 -8.10
C GLN A 70 -6.61 -14.54 -9.38
N LYS A 71 -7.18 -15.57 -10.01
CA LYS A 71 -6.68 -16.11 -11.30
C LYS A 71 -6.77 -15.08 -12.44
N VAL A 72 -7.80 -14.24 -12.46
CA VAL A 72 -7.99 -13.19 -13.47
C VAL A 72 -6.96 -12.06 -13.31
N LEU A 73 -6.60 -11.71 -12.07
CA LEU A 73 -5.51 -10.79 -11.77
C LEU A 73 -4.15 -11.31 -12.26
N ASP A 74 -3.92 -12.61 -12.14
CA ASP A 74 -2.67 -13.23 -12.59
C ASP A 74 -2.56 -13.27 -14.12
N LEU A 75 -3.69 -13.43 -14.84
CA LEU A 75 -3.73 -13.35 -16.31
C LEU A 75 -3.53 -11.93 -16.84
N ALA A 76 -4.09 -10.92 -16.18
CA ALA A 76 -3.92 -9.51 -16.55
C ALA A 76 -2.48 -9.01 -16.36
N ASN A 77 -1.69 -9.71 -15.53
CA ASN A 77 -0.34 -9.32 -15.14
C ASN A 77 0.80 -9.95 -15.99
N GLY A 78 0.52 -10.67 -17.09
CA GLY A 78 1.55 -11.45 -17.79
C GLY A 78 1.72 -11.21 -19.29
N LYS A 79 2.69 -10.37 -19.69
CA LYS A 79 3.75 -10.64 -20.71
C LYS A 79 4.52 -9.36 -21.07
N ASP A 80 5.80 -9.32 -20.69
CA ASP A 80 6.75 -8.28 -21.08
C ASP A 80 7.62 -8.79 -22.24
N THR A 81 7.46 -8.19 -23.41
CA THR A 81 8.54 -8.08 -24.40
C THR A 81 8.43 -6.74 -25.15
N ARG A 82 9.50 -5.93 -25.05
CA ARG A 82 9.91 -4.76 -25.87
C ARG A 82 9.49 -3.37 -25.35
N LEU A 83 10.53 -2.66 -24.89
CA LEU A 83 10.66 -1.30 -24.32
C LEU A 83 10.13 -0.10 -25.14
N MET A 84 9.21 -0.28 -26.10
CA MET A 84 8.53 0.84 -26.79
C MET A 84 7.01 0.59 -26.97
N GLY A 85 6.50 -0.60 -26.63
CA GLY A 85 5.10 -0.99 -26.82
C GLY A 85 4.25 -1.01 -25.54
N GLU A 86 4.84 -1.29 -24.37
CA GLU A 86 4.09 -1.45 -23.10
C GLU A 86 3.44 -0.16 -22.60
N ASP A 87 4.06 1.00 -22.84
CA ASP A 87 3.44 2.31 -22.58
C ASP A 87 2.22 2.58 -23.46
N SER A 88 2.10 1.88 -24.60
CA SER A 88 0.92 1.92 -25.47
C SER A 88 -0.18 1.02 -24.91
N GLU A 89 0.11 -0.23 -24.56
CA GLU A 89 -0.89 -1.17 -24.03
C GLU A 89 -1.39 -0.78 -22.64
N ARG A 90 -0.51 -0.36 -21.72
CA ARG A 90 -0.94 0.20 -20.42
C ARG A 90 -1.78 1.45 -20.57
N ARG A 91 -1.41 2.33 -21.51
CA ARG A 91 -2.19 3.55 -21.79
C ARG A 91 -3.53 3.20 -22.43
N LYS A 92 -3.60 2.20 -23.30
CA LYS A 92 -4.85 1.68 -23.88
C LYS A 92 -5.75 1.09 -22.80
N GLU A 93 -5.21 0.23 -21.93
CA GLU A 93 -5.98 -0.39 -20.86
C GLU A 93 -6.49 0.64 -19.84
N ARG A 94 -5.63 1.58 -19.43
CA ARG A 94 -6.06 2.72 -18.60
C ARG A 94 -7.15 3.54 -19.28
N ASN A 95 -7.01 3.82 -20.57
CA ASN A 95 -8.02 4.58 -21.32
C ASN A 95 -9.34 3.80 -21.44
N ARG A 96 -9.28 2.47 -21.59
CA ARG A 96 -10.45 1.59 -21.59
C ARG A 96 -11.17 1.64 -20.24
N ILE A 97 -10.45 1.43 -19.14
CA ILE A 97 -10.99 1.51 -17.77
C ILE A 97 -11.60 2.89 -17.52
N ASN A 98 -10.89 3.97 -17.87
CA ASN A 98 -11.40 5.32 -17.74
C ASN A 98 -12.65 5.56 -18.60
N GLY A 99 -12.76 4.94 -19.77
CA GLY A 99 -13.96 4.99 -20.60
C GLY A 99 -15.16 4.37 -19.91
N VAL A 100 -15.00 3.17 -19.34
CA VAL A 100 -16.05 2.48 -18.56
C VAL A 100 -16.46 3.30 -17.34
N ILE A 101 -15.49 3.92 -16.64
CA ILE A 101 -15.76 4.81 -15.51
C ILE A 101 -16.54 6.05 -15.96
N ASP A 102 -16.16 6.66 -17.09
CA ASP A 102 -16.83 7.83 -17.65
C ASP A 102 -18.29 7.49 -18.01
N GLU A 103 -18.55 6.31 -18.61
CA GLU A 103 -19.88 5.81 -18.94
C GLU A 103 -20.74 5.58 -17.68
N ALA A 104 -20.21 4.84 -16.70
CA ALA A 104 -20.91 4.58 -15.45
C ALA A 104 -21.22 5.89 -14.69
N THR A 105 -20.25 6.81 -14.65
CA THR A 105 -20.43 8.12 -14.00
C THR A 105 -21.45 8.96 -14.73
N ALA A 106 -21.46 8.97 -16.08
CA ALA A 106 -22.46 9.67 -16.89
C ALA A 106 -23.87 9.14 -16.61
N MET A 107 -24.03 7.83 -16.53
CA MET A 107 -25.31 7.19 -16.23
C MET A 107 -25.84 7.56 -14.83
N VAL A 108 -24.99 7.48 -13.80
CA VAL A 108 -25.37 7.79 -12.41
C VAL A 108 -25.60 9.29 -12.19
N SER A 109 -24.81 10.15 -12.83
CA SER A 109 -24.91 11.61 -12.66
C SER A 109 -25.89 12.28 -13.62
N HIS A 110 -26.51 11.52 -14.55
CA HIS A 110 -27.36 12.03 -15.64
C HIS A 110 -26.68 13.11 -16.50
N LYS A 111 -25.34 13.09 -16.56
CA LYS A 111 -24.54 14.01 -17.39
C LYS A 111 -24.23 13.37 -18.75
N ASP A 112 -23.98 14.21 -19.74
CA ASP A 112 -23.39 13.76 -21.01
C ASP A 112 -21.97 13.20 -20.79
N ILE A 113 -21.64 12.13 -21.51
CA ILE A 113 -20.36 11.42 -21.38
C ILE A 113 -19.14 12.31 -21.72
N ASN A 114 -19.26 13.22 -22.70
CA ASN A 114 -18.16 14.12 -23.03
C ASN A 114 -17.93 15.16 -21.93
N THR A 115 -19.00 15.55 -21.23
CA THR A 115 -18.91 16.44 -20.07
C THR A 115 -18.23 15.74 -18.89
N VAL A 116 -18.61 14.50 -18.56
CA VAL A 116 -17.95 13.68 -17.54
C VAL A 116 -16.47 13.49 -17.86
N ARG A 117 -16.14 13.16 -19.12
CA ARG A 117 -14.75 12.99 -19.57
C ARG A 117 -13.93 14.26 -19.39
N ARG A 118 -14.47 15.43 -19.79
CA ARG A 118 -13.80 16.74 -19.61
C ARG A 118 -13.57 17.05 -18.13
N GLU A 119 -14.58 16.85 -17.29
CA GLU A 119 -14.45 17.04 -15.84
C GLU A 119 -13.40 16.11 -15.23
N ARG A 120 -13.34 14.84 -15.65
CA ARG A 120 -12.29 13.90 -15.21
C ARG A 120 -10.91 14.36 -15.64
N GLN A 121 -10.73 14.74 -16.90
CA GLN A 121 -9.45 15.23 -17.42
C GLN A 121 -9.00 16.51 -16.72
N ALA A 122 -9.89 17.47 -16.50
CA ALA A 122 -9.61 18.69 -15.76
C ALA A 122 -9.20 18.38 -14.32
N ARG A 123 -9.91 17.46 -13.65
CA ARG A 123 -9.50 16.96 -12.33
C ARG A 123 -8.14 16.27 -12.39
N GLU A 124 -7.85 15.43 -13.38
CA GLU A 124 -6.52 14.80 -13.55
C GLU A 124 -5.39 15.81 -13.77
N ALA A 125 -5.64 16.88 -14.53
CA ALA A 125 -4.67 17.94 -14.74
C ALA A 125 -4.41 18.73 -13.44
N ALA A 126 -5.48 19.18 -12.77
CA ALA A 126 -5.39 19.88 -11.48
C ALA A 126 -4.63 19.04 -10.44
N ARG A 127 -4.90 17.73 -10.40
CA ARG A 127 -4.17 16.76 -9.58
C ARG A 127 -2.68 16.72 -9.85
N ARG A 128 -2.27 16.63 -11.12
CA ARG A 128 -0.84 16.59 -11.49
C ARG A 128 -0.14 17.86 -11.05
N MET A 129 -0.79 19.01 -11.21
CA MET A 129 -0.27 20.29 -10.73
C MET A 129 -0.14 20.32 -9.22
N GLN A 130 -1.13 19.81 -8.47
CA GLN A 130 -1.07 19.72 -7.01
C GLN A 130 0.06 18.80 -6.54
N THR A 131 0.19 17.58 -7.10
CA THR A 131 1.29 16.67 -6.74
C THR A 131 2.65 17.30 -7.02
N LYS A 132 2.81 17.94 -8.18
CA LYS A 132 4.05 18.66 -8.52
C LYS A 132 4.35 19.77 -7.51
N LYS A 133 3.35 20.58 -7.14
CA LYS A 133 3.49 21.62 -6.12
C LYS A 133 3.99 21.05 -4.79
N ILE A 134 3.39 19.95 -4.32
CA ILE A 134 3.81 19.30 -3.07
C ILE A 134 5.24 18.75 -3.16
N TYR A 135 5.64 18.23 -4.32
CA TYR A 135 7.02 17.80 -4.54
C TYR A 135 7.99 18.97 -4.48
N ASP A 136 7.66 20.08 -5.15
CA ASP A 136 8.49 21.28 -5.16
C ASP A 136 8.63 21.87 -3.74
N ILE A 137 7.55 21.85 -2.94
CA ILE A 137 7.57 22.23 -1.52
C ILE A 137 8.49 21.33 -0.70
N ILE A 138 8.35 20.00 -0.84
CA ILE A 138 9.19 19.07 -0.06
C ILE A 138 10.65 19.23 -0.49
N LEU A 139 10.93 19.31 -1.79
CA LEU A 139 12.29 19.42 -2.32
C LEU A 139 12.97 20.75 -2.00
N SER A 140 12.22 21.83 -1.78
CA SER A 140 12.80 23.11 -1.36
C SER A 140 13.41 23.03 0.04
N GLY A 141 12.90 22.13 0.89
CA GLY A 141 13.32 22.02 2.29
C GLY A 141 12.85 23.17 3.19
N GLU A 142 12.04 24.09 2.65
CA GLU A 142 11.53 25.26 3.36
C GLU A 142 10.14 24.97 3.94
N TYR A 143 10.10 24.56 5.21
CA TYR A 143 8.87 24.21 5.90
C TYR A 143 8.38 25.33 6.81
N ASN A 144 7.40 26.11 6.33
CA ASN A 144 6.58 27.03 7.14
C ASN A 144 5.17 26.43 7.36
N ASP A 145 4.37 27.08 8.23
CA ASP A 145 3.03 26.60 8.58
C ASP A 145 2.13 26.32 7.38
N VAL A 146 2.20 27.17 6.33
CA VAL A 146 1.43 26.99 5.09
C VAL A 146 1.86 25.73 4.36
N SER A 147 3.17 25.54 4.17
CA SER A 147 3.71 24.36 3.49
C SER A 147 3.43 23.06 4.24
N LEU A 148 3.51 23.07 5.58
CA LEU A 148 3.18 21.93 6.42
C LEU A 148 1.69 21.58 6.31
N GLN A 149 0.82 22.58 6.32
CA GLN A 149 -0.61 22.39 6.12
C GLN A 149 -0.91 21.80 4.74
N GLU A 150 -0.26 22.29 3.68
CA GLU A 150 -0.47 21.77 2.32
C GLU A 150 -0.03 20.31 2.17
N ILE A 151 1.09 19.92 2.81
CA ILE A 151 1.53 18.51 2.85
C ILE A 151 0.50 17.65 3.60
N ASN A 152 0.01 18.12 4.74
CA ASN A 152 -1.00 17.42 5.53
C ASN A 152 -2.31 17.25 4.76
N ASP A 153 -2.81 18.31 4.12
CA ASP A 153 -4.02 18.29 3.31
C ASP A 153 -3.86 17.35 2.12
N TYR A 154 -2.68 17.34 1.49
CA TYR A 154 -2.37 16.41 0.42
C TYR A 154 -2.42 14.95 0.91
N ILE A 155 -1.76 14.63 2.01
CA ILE A 155 -1.80 13.28 2.61
C ILE A 155 -3.25 12.90 2.91
N ASN A 156 -4.00 13.78 3.57
CA ASN A 156 -5.41 13.56 3.89
C ASN A 156 -6.32 13.46 2.65
N ASP A 157 -5.96 13.98 1.47
CA ASP A 157 -6.72 13.78 0.21
C ASP A 157 -6.40 12.44 -0.44
N VAL A 158 -5.15 11.98 -0.34
CA VAL A 158 -4.69 10.78 -1.07
C VAL A 158 -4.77 9.48 -0.27
N THR A 159 -4.93 9.54 1.06
CA THR A 159 -5.11 8.37 1.94
C THR A 159 -6.55 7.91 2.21
N PRO A 160 -7.62 8.74 2.21
CA PRO A 160 -8.96 8.25 2.53
C PRO A 160 -9.62 7.51 1.35
N TYR A 161 -10.32 6.42 1.68
CA TYR A 161 -11.26 5.63 0.85
C TYR A 161 -11.29 5.97 -0.66
N ASN A 162 -10.36 5.42 -1.43
CA ASN A 162 -10.29 5.75 -2.86
C ASN A 162 -10.81 4.64 -3.81
N PRO A 163 -12.02 4.80 -4.39
CA PRO A 163 -12.52 3.98 -5.50
C PRO A 163 -11.93 4.36 -6.89
N TYR A 164 -11.11 5.41 -6.98
CA TYR A 164 -10.49 5.95 -8.20
C TYR A 164 -8.94 6.01 -8.15
N GLY A 165 -8.30 5.22 -7.30
CA GLY A 165 -6.90 4.80 -7.50
C GLY A 165 -5.78 5.84 -7.31
N ARG A 166 -5.92 6.85 -6.45
CA ARG A 166 -4.73 7.63 -6.01
C ARG A 166 -3.97 6.87 -4.94
N ARG A 167 -2.65 6.87 -5.10
CA ARG A 167 -1.70 6.10 -4.32
C ARG A 167 -0.59 7.04 -3.89
N LEU A 168 -0.26 7.06 -2.59
CA LEU A 168 0.93 7.77 -2.08
C LEU A 168 2.19 7.28 -2.81
N SER A 169 2.22 6.00 -3.13
CA SER A 169 3.27 5.28 -3.82
C SER A 169 2.67 4.25 -4.78
N GLU A 170 2.94 4.42 -6.06
CA GLU A 170 2.65 3.39 -7.06
C GLU A 170 3.39 2.06 -6.77
N ARG A 171 4.44 2.09 -5.94
CA ARG A 171 5.18 0.92 -5.48
C ARG A 171 4.37 0.09 -4.48
N LEU A 172 3.74 0.72 -3.50
CA LEU A 172 3.04 0.05 -2.40
C LEU A 172 1.67 -0.47 -2.83
N PRO A 173 1.32 -1.77 -2.74
CA PRO A 173 0.04 -2.33 -3.17
C PRO A 173 -1.15 -1.46 -2.75
N GLN A 174 -2.12 -1.21 -3.63
CA GLN A 174 -3.21 -0.25 -3.37
C GLN A 174 -3.94 -0.52 -2.05
N ARG A 175 -4.09 -1.80 -1.68
CA ARG A 175 -4.68 -2.22 -0.40
C ARG A 175 -3.83 -1.88 0.83
N VAL A 176 -2.51 -1.81 0.70
CA VAL A 176 -1.57 -1.40 1.77
C VAL A 176 -1.79 0.08 2.05
N GLU A 177 -1.80 0.90 1.01
CA GLU A 177 -1.94 2.34 1.14
C GLU A 177 -3.31 2.77 1.68
N ARG A 178 -4.39 2.14 1.22
CA ARG A 178 -5.75 2.41 1.73
C ARG A 178 -5.90 2.14 3.23
N LYS A 179 -5.06 1.25 3.78
CA LYS A 179 -5.16 0.86 5.18
C LYS A 179 -4.44 1.82 6.11
N MET A 180 -3.70 2.82 5.57
CA MET A 180 -3.02 3.89 6.30
C MET A 180 -4.00 4.91 6.93
N TYR A 181 -4.57 4.64 8.12
CA TYR A 181 -5.48 5.51 8.88
C TYR A 181 -4.89 6.04 10.21
N GLU A 182 -5.31 7.27 10.58
CA GLU A 182 -5.11 8.10 11.80
C GLU A 182 -3.84 7.97 12.66
N ARG A 183 -3.36 6.76 13.00
CA ARG A 183 -2.02 6.51 13.59
C ARG A 183 -0.94 6.29 12.52
N GLU A 184 -1.32 6.29 11.25
CA GLU A 184 -0.44 6.07 10.09
C GLU A 184 -0.11 7.36 9.33
N ARG A 185 -0.41 8.54 9.88
CA ARG A 185 -0.06 9.83 9.24
C ARG A 185 1.44 9.98 9.09
N GLU A 186 2.20 9.69 10.14
CA GLU A 186 3.67 9.74 10.15
C GLU A 186 4.25 8.67 9.22
N ASN A 187 3.60 7.50 9.12
CA ASN A 187 3.94 6.47 8.14
C ASN A 187 3.70 6.95 6.70
N ALA A 188 2.64 7.72 6.47
CA ALA A 188 2.32 8.34 5.17
C ALA A 188 3.28 9.48 4.82
N ILE A 189 3.73 10.27 5.81
CA ILE A 189 4.83 11.23 5.66
C ILE A 189 6.09 10.49 5.19
N ASP A 190 6.50 9.43 5.90
CA ASP A 190 7.69 8.66 5.54
C ASP A 190 7.60 8.11 4.10
N ALA A 191 6.42 7.60 3.71
CA ALA A 191 6.15 7.07 2.37
C ALA A 191 6.14 8.16 1.27
N LEU A 192 5.60 9.35 1.56
CA LEU A 192 5.61 10.49 0.64
C LEU A 192 7.05 10.97 0.41
N TYR A 193 7.82 11.15 1.49
CA TYR A 193 9.21 11.60 1.43
C TYR A 193 10.09 10.58 0.71
N SER A 194 9.87 9.29 0.98
CA SER A 194 10.39 8.18 0.20
C SER A 194 10.20 8.34 -1.31
N ARG A 195 8.99 8.71 -1.75
CA ARG A 195 8.68 8.89 -3.18
C ARG A 195 9.28 10.17 -3.77
N VAL A 196 9.27 11.26 -3.01
CA VAL A 196 9.89 12.53 -3.44
C VAL A 196 11.39 12.34 -3.61
N SER A 197 12.07 11.72 -2.64
CA SER A 197 13.50 11.43 -2.73
C SER A 197 13.83 10.52 -3.92
N GLU A 198 13.02 9.50 -4.19
CA GLU A 198 13.21 8.64 -5.37
C GLU A 198 13.12 9.42 -6.69
N SER A 199 12.26 10.43 -6.76
CA SER A 199 12.09 11.26 -7.96
C SER A 199 13.32 12.10 -8.31
N THR A 200 14.21 12.34 -7.34
CA THR A 200 15.48 13.07 -7.55
C THR A 200 16.52 12.27 -8.33
N VAL A 201 16.33 10.95 -8.45
CA VAL A 201 17.24 10.05 -9.17
C VAL A 201 16.57 9.52 -10.43
N ARG A 202 17.33 9.46 -11.53
CA ARG A 202 16.85 8.97 -12.83
C ARG A 202 16.42 7.51 -12.72
N PRO A 203 15.32 7.08 -13.38
CA PRO A 203 14.78 5.72 -13.23
C PRO A 203 15.80 4.59 -13.39
N ASN A 204 16.74 4.71 -14.35
CA ASN A 204 17.80 3.74 -14.61
C ASN A 204 18.87 3.68 -13.49
N GLU A 205 19.04 4.75 -12.73
CA GLU A 205 20.06 4.86 -11.68
C GLU A 205 19.55 4.40 -10.31
N ARG A 206 18.22 4.39 -10.09
CA ARG A 206 17.59 4.02 -8.81
C ARG A 206 17.94 2.61 -8.33
N VAL A 207 18.22 1.72 -9.26
CA VAL A 207 18.58 0.32 -8.96
C VAL A 207 20.06 0.16 -8.62
N SER A 208 20.90 1.14 -8.90
CA SER A 208 22.33 1.13 -8.58
C SER A 208 22.58 1.38 -7.09
N ALA A 209 23.70 0.89 -6.57
CA ALA A 209 24.07 1.14 -5.17
C ALA A 209 24.25 2.64 -4.86
N SER A 210 24.80 3.41 -5.79
CA SER A 210 24.95 4.87 -5.65
C SER A 210 23.60 5.59 -5.69
N GLY A 211 22.72 5.24 -6.62
CA GLY A 211 21.38 5.81 -6.69
C GLY A 211 20.55 5.52 -5.45
N ARG A 212 20.61 4.29 -4.92
CA ARG A 212 19.95 3.93 -3.65
C ARG A 212 20.45 4.76 -2.48
N ARG A 213 21.77 4.94 -2.37
CA ARG A 213 22.37 5.78 -1.31
C ARG A 213 21.93 7.23 -1.45
N ALA A 214 21.91 7.77 -2.67
CA ALA A 214 21.47 9.14 -2.91
C ALA A 214 20.00 9.36 -2.50
N ILE A 215 19.11 8.39 -2.80
CA ILE A 215 17.70 8.44 -2.40
C ILE A 215 17.57 8.44 -0.87
N GLU A 216 18.29 7.54 -0.19
CA GLU A 216 18.24 7.44 1.27
C GLU A 216 18.78 8.70 1.95
N GLU A 217 19.93 9.21 1.51
CA GLU A 217 20.48 10.44 2.10
C GLU A 217 19.56 11.63 1.84
N LYS A 218 18.97 11.74 0.64
CA LYS A 218 17.99 12.80 0.38
C LYS A 218 16.73 12.65 1.25
N LYS A 219 16.26 11.42 1.46
CA LYS A 219 15.13 11.15 2.37
C LYS A 219 15.44 11.58 3.80
N LYS A 220 16.62 11.23 4.34
CA LYS A 220 17.05 11.64 5.69
C LYS A 220 17.12 13.16 5.82
N GLU A 221 17.75 13.83 4.85
CA GLU A 221 17.85 15.30 4.80
C GLU A 221 16.46 15.96 4.88
N LEU A 222 15.54 15.52 4.01
CA LEU A 222 14.21 16.10 3.92
C LEU A 222 13.37 15.81 5.17
N LEU A 223 13.43 14.58 5.71
CA LEU A 223 12.72 14.21 6.93
C LEU A 223 13.27 14.93 8.16
N GLU A 224 14.58 15.15 8.25
CA GLU A 224 15.17 15.94 9.33
C GLU A 224 14.65 17.38 9.32
N GLN A 225 14.63 18.02 8.15
CA GLN A 225 14.09 19.38 8.01
C GLN A 225 12.60 19.44 8.36
N TRP A 226 11.80 18.51 7.86
CA TRP A 226 10.37 18.41 8.16
C TRP A 226 10.11 18.16 9.64
N ALA A 227 10.86 17.24 10.27
CA ALA A 227 10.69 16.87 11.66
C ALA A 227 11.04 18.06 12.58
N LYS A 228 12.10 18.82 12.27
CA LYS A 228 12.45 20.03 13.01
C LYS A 228 11.37 21.09 12.90
N ALA A 229 10.82 21.31 11.71
CA ALA A 229 9.77 22.31 11.49
C ALA A 229 8.42 21.91 12.12
N SER A 230 8.10 20.63 12.14
CA SER A 230 6.83 20.12 12.69
C SER A 230 6.87 19.79 14.18
N GLY A 231 8.02 19.90 14.84
CA GLY A 231 8.19 19.55 16.25
C GLY A 231 8.32 18.04 16.51
N ASN A 232 8.56 17.23 15.48
CA ASN A 232 8.75 15.77 15.55
C ASN A 232 10.24 15.36 15.54
N TRP A 233 11.16 16.30 15.77
CA TRP A 233 12.59 16.05 15.87
C TRP A 233 13.02 15.96 17.32
N HIS A 234 13.55 14.79 17.71
CA HIS A 234 13.93 14.47 19.08
C HIS A 234 15.43 14.23 19.17
N THR A 235 16.03 14.69 20.26
CA THR A 235 17.45 14.48 20.58
C THR A 235 17.65 13.86 21.96
N ASP A 236 16.56 13.61 22.69
CA ASP A 236 16.58 13.06 24.05
C ASP A 236 15.65 11.85 24.17
N ILE A 237 16.20 10.69 24.55
CA ILE A 237 15.45 9.43 24.60
C ILE A 237 14.44 9.47 25.75
N ARG A 238 14.68 10.37 26.72
CA ARG A 238 13.79 10.68 27.84
C ARG A 238 12.45 11.27 27.41
N ASP A 239 12.29 11.67 26.15
CA ASP A 239 10.99 12.02 25.60
C ASP A 239 10.05 10.80 25.64
N PHE A 240 10.58 9.59 25.46
CA PHE A 240 9.79 8.37 25.23
C PHE A 240 9.93 7.28 26.31
N THR A 241 11.03 7.26 27.06
CA THR A 241 11.33 6.25 28.08
C THR A 241 11.95 6.87 29.33
N ASP A 242 11.83 6.19 30.46
CA ASP A 242 12.58 6.53 31.69
C ASP A 242 13.89 5.72 31.79
N ASP A 243 14.10 4.74 30.89
CA ASP A 243 15.31 3.93 30.83
C ASP A 243 16.50 4.77 30.34
N THR A 244 17.65 4.59 30.98
CA THR A 244 18.91 5.21 30.55
C THR A 244 19.72 4.34 29.59
N GLU A 245 19.41 3.05 29.53
CA GLU A 245 20.09 2.05 28.71
C GLU A 245 19.06 1.20 27.96
N PRO A 246 19.36 0.76 26.72
CA PRO A 246 18.43 -0.05 25.95
C PRO A 246 18.27 -1.45 26.54
N ILE A 247 17.04 -1.96 26.53
CA ILE A 247 16.72 -3.36 26.85
C ILE A 247 17.23 -4.34 25.77
N GLY A 248 17.55 -3.83 24.58
CA GLY A 248 18.19 -4.59 23.52
C GLY A 248 18.86 -3.67 22.49
N SER A 249 20.11 -3.98 22.14
CA SER A 249 20.86 -3.25 21.12
C SER A 249 21.32 -4.18 20.01
N GLY A 250 20.93 -3.84 18.78
CA GLY A 250 21.33 -4.54 17.57
C GLY A 250 22.04 -3.60 16.59
N LYS A 251 22.44 -4.18 15.45
CA LYS A 251 23.02 -3.41 14.34
C LYS A 251 22.05 -2.33 13.84
N ASP A 252 20.76 -2.66 13.77
CA ASP A 252 19.77 -1.87 13.06
C ASP A 252 18.91 -1.00 14.01
N SER A 253 18.86 -1.31 15.30
CA SER A 253 18.07 -0.55 16.28
C SER A 253 18.58 -0.71 17.71
N ASP A 254 18.38 0.33 18.51
CA ASP A 254 18.35 0.24 19.98
C ASP A 254 16.90 0.24 20.45
N VAL A 255 16.58 -0.59 21.43
CA VAL A 255 15.21 -0.83 21.91
C VAL A 255 15.13 -0.47 23.38
N TYR A 256 14.13 0.32 23.74
CA TYR A 256 13.82 0.77 25.10
C TYR A 256 12.39 0.40 25.44
N LEU A 257 12.06 0.28 26.73
CA LEU A 257 10.67 0.16 27.15
C LEU A 257 10.03 1.55 27.18
N SER A 258 8.77 1.70 26.76
CA SER A 258 8.07 2.99 26.89
C SER A 258 7.80 3.33 28.37
N LYS A 259 7.59 4.62 28.68
CA LYS A 259 7.25 5.07 30.05
C LYS A 259 6.06 4.35 30.69
N ASP A 260 5.08 3.93 29.89
CA ASP A 260 3.91 3.20 30.38
C ASP A 260 4.11 1.68 30.45
N GLY A 261 5.26 1.17 30.01
CA GLY A 261 5.60 -0.24 29.99
C GLY A 261 4.82 -1.09 28.97
N LYS A 262 3.96 -0.49 28.14
CA LYS A 262 3.06 -1.22 27.24
C LYS A 262 3.63 -1.41 25.83
N SER A 263 4.65 -0.63 25.49
CA SER A 263 5.26 -0.60 24.15
C SER A 263 6.77 -0.63 24.27
N VAL A 264 7.43 -0.93 23.17
CA VAL A 264 8.86 -0.68 23.00
C VAL A 264 9.07 0.52 22.08
N ILE A 265 10.11 1.30 22.38
CA ILE A 265 10.60 2.40 21.57
C ILE A 265 11.87 1.92 20.87
N LYS A 266 11.85 1.90 19.54
CA LYS A 266 12.98 1.48 18.71
C LYS A 266 13.59 2.68 18.01
N LEU A 267 14.87 2.92 18.26
CA LEU A 267 15.69 3.88 17.52
C LEU A 267 16.25 3.19 16.28
N SER A 268 15.50 3.20 15.18
CA SER A 268 15.88 2.56 13.92
C SER A 268 16.98 3.36 13.21
N LYS A 269 18.20 2.82 13.20
CA LYS A 269 19.40 3.36 12.52
C LYS A 269 19.40 3.16 11.01
N GLY A 270 18.47 2.33 10.50
CA GLY A 270 18.42 1.92 9.10
C GLY A 270 19.48 0.87 8.75
N LYS A 271 19.44 0.36 7.51
CA LYS A 271 20.31 -0.73 7.03
C LYS A 271 21.27 -0.24 5.92
N PRO A 272 22.29 0.60 6.24
CA PRO A 272 23.15 1.25 5.25
C PRO A 272 24.00 0.26 4.41
N ASP A 273 24.28 -0.93 4.95
CA ASP A 273 25.10 -1.97 4.31
C ASP A 273 24.30 -3.08 3.64
N ALA A 274 22.99 -2.92 3.42
CA ALA A 274 22.16 -3.96 2.81
C ALA A 274 22.56 -4.20 1.33
N LYS A 275 23.69 -4.88 1.10
CA LYS A 275 24.31 -5.15 -0.21
C LYS A 275 23.40 -5.93 -1.16
N ARG A 276 22.36 -6.59 -0.64
CA ARG A 276 21.42 -7.44 -1.40
C ARG A 276 19.96 -6.97 -1.36
N PHE A 277 19.65 -5.96 -0.54
CA PHE A 277 18.26 -5.58 -0.25
C PHE A 277 18.12 -4.08 -0.42
N ARG A 278 17.01 -3.62 -1.01
CA ARG A 278 16.75 -2.18 -1.13
C ARG A 278 16.70 -1.59 0.28
N PRO A 279 17.21 -0.38 0.50
CA PRO A 279 16.91 0.30 1.74
C PRO A 279 15.38 0.50 1.84
N ASP A 280 14.90 0.36 3.07
CA ASP A 280 13.50 0.28 3.50
C ASP A 280 12.72 1.57 3.30
N ILE A 281 12.47 1.90 2.04
CA ILE A 281 11.59 3.00 1.63
C ILE A 281 10.15 2.73 2.09
N ASP A 282 9.74 1.46 2.20
CA ASP A 282 8.35 1.00 2.37
C ASP A 282 8.15 -0.08 3.47
N ASN A 283 9.19 -0.46 4.23
CA ASN A 283 9.09 -1.64 5.12
C ASN A 283 8.07 -1.47 6.23
N ILE A 284 8.00 -0.30 6.88
CA ILE A 284 7.02 -0.04 7.93
C ILE A 284 5.58 -0.22 7.41
N PRO A 285 5.16 0.45 6.31
CA PRO A 285 3.89 0.18 5.64
C PRO A 285 3.61 -1.30 5.34
N LEU A 286 4.58 -2.01 4.78
CA LEU A 286 4.40 -3.40 4.38
C LEU A 286 4.31 -4.33 5.59
N PHE A 287 5.13 -4.10 6.60
CA PHE A 287 5.07 -4.80 7.87
C PHE A 287 3.70 -4.61 8.52
N ASN A 288 3.24 -3.36 8.67
CA ASN A 288 1.96 -3.06 9.30
C ASN A 288 0.78 -3.66 8.54
N TYR A 289 0.88 -3.75 7.21
CA TYR A 289 -0.12 -4.40 6.39
C TYR A 289 -0.22 -5.91 6.66
N VAL A 290 0.93 -6.59 6.81
CA VAL A 290 0.98 -8.04 7.06
C VAL A 290 0.70 -8.37 8.54
N PHE A 291 1.31 -7.63 9.47
CA PHE A 291 1.32 -7.89 10.90
C PHE A 291 0.68 -6.76 11.70
N ARG A 292 -0.65 -6.67 11.63
CA ARG A 292 -1.42 -5.56 12.24
C ARG A 292 -1.32 -5.51 13.76
N ASN A 293 -1.29 -6.66 14.42
CA ASN A 293 -1.31 -6.74 15.88
C ASN A 293 -0.02 -6.19 16.51
N THR A 294 1.05 -6.10 15.73
CA THR A 294 2.36 -5.60 16.15
C THR A 294 2.81 -4.42 15.29
N ALA A 295 1.86 -3.70 14.67
CA ALA A 295 2.16 -2.60 13.78
C ALA A 295 3.05 -1.54 14.45
N TYR A 296 4.02 -1.05 13.68
CA TYR A 296 4.85 0.08 14.05
C TYR A 296 4.07 1.40 13.89
N SER A 297 4.26 2.31 14.83
CA SER A 297 3.94 3.73 14.67
C SER A 297 5.25 4.50 14.61
N ILE A 298 5.44 5.36 13.60
CA ILE A 298 6.52 6.35 13.64
C ILE A 298 6.07 7.46 14.59
N VAL A 299 6.79 7.64 15.70
CA VAL A 299 6.49 8.66 16.71
C VAL A 299 7.42 9.87 16.62
N GLY A 300 8.38 9.84 15.70
CA GLY A 300 9.28 10.94 15.44
C GLY A 300 10.55 10.51 14.71
N TYR A 301 11.44 11.47 14.54
CA TYR A 301 12.77 11.30 13.97
C TYR A 301 13.78 11.97 14.89
N GLY A 302 15.06 11.61 14.78
CA GLY A 302 16.04 12.20 15.66
C GLY A 302 17.48 11.86 15.33
N ASN A 303 18.38 12.32 16.20
CA ASN A 303 19.80 11.98 16.14
C ASN A 303 20.34 11.73 17.56
N PHE A 304 20.71 10.48 17.82
CA PHE A 304 21.17 10.00 19.14
C PHE A 304 22.62 9.52 19.07
N GLY A 305 23.53 10.44 18.74
CA GLY A 305 24.98 10.21 18.70
C GLY A 305 25.50 9.45 17.48
N ASN A 306 24.72 8.50 16.94
CA ASN A 306 25.12 7.66 15.80
C ASN A 306 24.43 8.01 14.47
N GLY A 307 23.85 9.20 14.37
CA GLY A 307 23.20 9.70 13.15
C GLY A 307 21.68 9.62 13.18
N PHE A 308 21.08 9.87 12.01
CA PHE A 308 19.62 9.90 11.83
C PHE A 308 18.97 8.58 12.26
N VAL A 309 17.93 8.66 13.08
CA VAL A 309 17.07 7.53 13.42
C VAL A 309 15.61 7.83 13.14
N ARG A 310 14.88 6.77 12.79
CA ARG A 310 13.42 6.74 12.88
C ARG A 310 13.04 6.23 14.26
N ILE A 311 12.18 6.94 14.98
CA ILE A 311 11.73 6.54 16.31
C ILE A 311 10.41 5.80 16.12
N LEU A 312 10.44 4.48 16.36
CA LEU A 312 9.30 3.60 16.17
C LEU A 312 8.74 3.17 17.51
N GLN A 313 7.42 3.18 17.65
CA GLN A 313 6.72 2.55 18.75
C GLN A 313 6.05 1.26 18.26
N GLN A 314 6.18 0.18 19.03
CA GLN A 314 5.55 -1.12 18.76
C GLN A 314 5.02 -1.70 20.08
N PRO A 315 3.89 -2.42 20.10
CA PRO A 315 3.46 -3.15 21.30
C PRO A 315 4.58 -4.02 21.88
N ALA A 316 4.73 -4.03 23.20
CA ALA A 316 5.75 -4.83 23.86
C ALA A 316 5.40 -6.32 23.80
N VAL A 317 6.43 -7.16 23.69
CA VAL A 317 6.30 -8.62 23.68
C VAL A 317 6.86 -9.16 24.99
N ASP A 318 6.05 -9.93 25.72
CA ASP A 318 6.52 -10.64 26.90
C ASP A 318 7.23 -11.95 26.50
N PHE A 319 8.55 -11.89 26.45
CA PHE A 319 9.39 -13.07 26.14
C PHE A 319 9.52 -14.05 27.30
N SER A 320 9.09 -13.71 28.52
CA SER A 320 9.18 -14.62 29.67
C SER A 320 8.16 -15.76 29.57
N THR A 321 7.03 -15.52 28.89
CA THR A 321 5.95 -16.50 28.68
C THR A 321 5.77 -16.91 27.23
N SER A 322 6.58 -16.38 26.32
CA SER A 322 6.46 -16.65 24.87
C SER A 322 7.58 -17.55 24.38
N THR A 323 7.26 -18.44 23.44
CA THR A 323 8.23 -19.35 22.81
C THR A 323 8.31 -19.12 21.31
N PRO A 324 9.52 -19.15 20.70
CA PRO A 324 9.67 -19.16 19.25
C PRO A 324 8.81 -20.24 18.57
N LEU A 325 8.20 -19.91 17.44
CA LEU A 325 7.48 -20.92 16.65
C LEU A 325 8.45 -21.98 16.12
N THR A 326 7.98 -23.23 16.10
CA THR A 326 8.64 -24.29 15.33
C THR A 326 8.55 -23.99 13.83
N GLU A 327 9.40 -24.64 13.04
CA GLU A 327 9.38 -24.50 11.58
C GLU A 327 7.99 -24.80 10.99
N LYS A 328 7.35 -25.87 11.48
CA LYS A 328 6.01 -26.28 11.03
C LYS A 328 4.95 -25.23 11.39
N GLU A 329 4.92 -24.74 12.63
CA GLU A 329 3.97 -23.70 13.06
C GLU A 329 4.14 -22.41 12.27
N ARG A 330 5.39 -22.01 12.01
CA ARG A 330 5.70 -20.82 11.21
C ARG A 330 5.19 -20.96 9.77
N VAL A 331 5.38 -22.12 9.14
CA VAL A 331 4.88 -22.40 7.79
C VAL A 331 3.35 -22.36 7.77
N GLU A 332 2.70 -22.99 8.74
CA GLU A 332 1.24 -22.99 8.86
C GLU A 332 0.68 -21.58 9.04
N TYR A 333 1.25 -20.81 9.96
CA TYR A 333 0.87 -19.41 10.20
C TYR A 333 0.99 -18.54 8.94
N MET A 334 2.13 -18.62 8.23
CA MET A 334 2.34 -17.82 7.03
C MET A 334 1.45 -18.28 5.86
N ASN A 335 1.22 -19.58 5.70
CA ASN A 335 0.28 -20.10 4.70
C ASN A 335 -1.15 -19.58 4.94
N ASN A 336 -1.59 -19.50 6.20
CA ASN A 336 -2.90 -18.94 6.55
C ASN A 336 -3.03 -17.44 6.22
N LEU A 337 -1.90 -16.72 6.14
CA LEU A 337 -1.85 -15.33 5.67
C LEU A 337 -1.71 -15.23 4.12
N GLY A 338 -1.71 -16.36 3.42
CA GLY A 338 -1.53 -16.45 1.97
C GLY A 338 -0.08 -16.37 1.50
N PHE A 339 0.89 -16.59 2.39
CA PHE A 339 2.32 -16.54 2.07
C PHE A 339 2.94 -17.95 2.08
N HIS A 340 3.71 -18.28 1.04
CA HIS A 340 4.33 -19.58 0.88
C HIS A 340 5.87 -19.50 1.01
N PRO A 341 6.53 -20.55 1.55
CA PRO A 341 7.98 -20.52 1.72
C PRO A 341 8.75 -20.36 0.40
N ILE A 342 9.83 -19.58 0.42
CA ILE A 342 10.71 -19.36 -0.74
C ILE A 342 12.18 -19.73 -0.48
N ASN A 343 12.50 -20.26 0.70
CA ASN A 343 13.82 -20.78 1.06
C ASN A 343 13.73 -22.08 1.86
N LYS A 344 14.83 -22.84 1.91
CA LYS A 344 14.88 -24.15 2.55
C LYS A 344 14.68 -24.10 4.06
N GLU A 345 15.11 -23.01 4.69
CA GLU A 345 15.01 -22.81 6.13
C GLU A 345 13.60 -22.37 6.56
N ASN A 346 12.69 -22.13 5.60
CA ASN A 346 11.33 -21.65 5.84
C ASN A 346 11.31 -20.38 6.70
N THR A 347 12.26 -19.47 6.49
CA THR A 347 12.39 -18.17 7.20
C THR A 347 12.01 -16.99 6.32
N ALA A 348 11.80 -17.22 5.01
CA ALA A 348 11.34 -16.26 4.04
C ALA A 348 10.15 -16.83 3.27
N PHE A 349 9.14 -15.98 3.07
CA PHE A 349 7.86 -16.35 2.47
C PHE A 349 7.41 -15.30 1.47
N SER A 350 6.59 -15.69 0.49
CA SER A 350 5.98 -14.77 -0.46
C SER A 350 4.55 -15.13 -0.82
N ASN A 351 3.75 -14.09 -1.09
CA ASN A 351 2.42 -14.19 -1.69
C ASN A 351 2.40 -13.62 -3.13
N ASP A 352 3.50 -13.78 -3.86
CA ASP A 352 3.77 -13.21 -5.20
C ASP A 352 3.83 -11.66 -5.28
N THR A 353 3.36 -10.94 -4.26
CA THR A 353 3.37 -9.47 -4.20
C THR A 353 4.35 -8.93 -3.17
N ILE A 354 4.41 -9.56 -2.01
CA ILE A 354 5.22 -9.18 -0.85
C ILE A 354 6.11 -10.37 -0.50
N ILE A 355 7.35 -10.09 -0.12
CA ILE A 355 8.23 -11.02 0.59
C ILE A 355 8.27 -10.60 2.05
N VAL A 356 8.08 -11.57 2.93
CA VAL A 356 8.37 -11.46 4.36
C VAL A 356 9.58 -12.34 4.64
N ALA A 357 10.61 -11.78 5.26
CA ALA A 357 11.83 -12.49 5.61
C ALA A 357 12.21 -12.25 7.08
N ASP A 358 13.29 -12.92 7.51
CA ASP A 358 13.81 -12.88 8.87
C ASP A 358 12.84 -13.38 9.95
N LEU A 359 11.93 -14.30 9.58
CA LEU A 359 11.04 -14.98 10.51
C LEU A 359 11.76 -16.13 11.22
N GLN A 360 12.75 -15.81 12.04
CA GLN A 360 13.53 -16.79 12.80
C GLN A 360 13.58 -16.45 14.28
N LYS A 361 13.70 -17.49 15.13
CA LYS A 361 13.95 -17.34 16.57
C LYS A 361 12.92 -16.40 17.23
N GLY A 362 13.39 -15.35 17.90
CA GLY A 362 12.56 -14.38 18.63
C GLY A 362 11.72 -13.45 17.77
N ASN A 363 11.85 -13.47 16.44
CA ASN A 363 11.08 -12.59 15.55
C ASN A 363 9.65 -13.10 15.30
N ILE A 364 9.35 -14.35 15.66
CA ILE A 364 8.01 -14.91 15.60
C ILE A 364 7.82 -15.85 16.80
N VAL A 365 6.97 -15.42 17.73
CA VAL A 365 6.75 -16.12 19.00
C VAL A 365 5.27 -16.38 19.24
N LYS A 366 4.97 -17.39 20.04
CA LYS A 366 3.64 -17.76 20.50
C LYS A 366 3.58 -17.64 22.02
N ASP A 367 2.55 -16.98 22.55
CA ASP A 367 2.30 -16.92 23.98
C ASP A 367 1.62 -18.19 24.51
N ALA A 368 1.42 -18.26 25.83
CA ALA A 368 0.75 -19.40 26.48
C ALA A 368 -0.71 -19.60 26.05
N ALA A 369 -1.38 -18.54 25.54
CA ALA A 369 -2.74 -18.60 25.01
C ALA A 369 -2.79 -19.02 23.53
N GLY A 370 -1.64 -19.16 22.88
CA GLY A 370 -1.54 -19.52 21.47
C GLY A 370 -1.53 -18.33 20.51
N ASN A 371 -1.51 -17.08 21.02
CA ASN A 371 -1.45 -15.90 20.17
C ASN A 371 -0.06 -15.76 19.56
N ILE A 372 -0.01 -15.55 18.25
CA ILE A 372 1.24 -15.40 17.50
C ILE A 372 1.56 -13.92 17.35
N THR A 373 2.79 -13.56 17.68
CA THR A 373 3.33 -12.21 17.66
C THR A 373 4.56 -12.21 16.78
N VAL A 374 4.56 -11.35 15.75
CA VAL A 374 5.69 -11.16 14.84
C VAL A 374 6.32 -9.81 15.09
N ILE A 375 7.64 -9.77 15.23
CA ILE A 375 8.42 -8.54 15.34
C ILE A 375 9.64 -8.62 14.42
N ASP A 376 10.19 -7.47 14.05
CA ASP A 376 11.47 -7.35 13.34
C ASP A 376 11.58 -8.16 12.02
N ALA A 377 10.44 -8.48 11.40
CA ALA A 377 10.39 -9.15 10.11
C ALA A 377 10.68 -8.15 8.98
N ASP A 378 11.45 -8.59 7.99
CA ASP A 378 11.76 -7.79 6.81
C ASP A 378 10.66 -7.92 5.76
N CYS A 379 9.88 -6.85 5.55
CA CYS A 379 8.79 -6.83 4.58
C CYS A 379 9.14 -5.97 3.36
N LYS A 380 9.04 -6.55 2.16
CA LYS A 380 9.36 -5.85 0.90
C LYS A 380 8.46 -6.30 -0.24
N LEU A 381 8.45 -5.53 -1.32
CA LEU A 381 7.79 -5.94 -2.55
C LEU A 381 8.55 -7.11 -3.21
N HIS A 382 7.81 -8.11 -3.70
CA HIS A 382 8.34 -9.24 -4.46
C HIS A 382 8.55 -8.82 -5.92
N THR A 383 9.62 -8.08 -6.16
CA THR A 383 9.87 -7.48 -7.47
C THR A 383 10.71 -8.36 -8.39
N LYS A 384 10.71 -8.06 -9.70
CA LYS A 384 11.44 -8.81 -10.73
C LYS A 384 12.93 -9.00 -10.40
N ASP A 385 13.57 -8.01 -9.80
CA ASP A 385 14.97 -8.04 -9.36
C ASP A 385 15.26 -9.02 -8.21
N VAL A 386 14.21 -9.56 -7.58
CA VAL A 386 14.31 -10.57 -6.50
C VAL A 386 13.45 -11.80 -6.78
N GLY A 387 13.14 -12.09 -8.04
CA GLY A 387 12.45 -13.32 -8.48
C GLY A 387 10.93 -13.25 -8.53
N GLY A 388 10.33 -12.08 -8.25
CA GLY A 388 8.89 -11.89 -8.27
C GLY A 388 8.33 -11.37 -9.59
N LYS A 389 7.01 -11.22 -9.66
CA LYS A 389 6.31 -10.74 -10.87
C LYS A 389 6.15 -9.21 -10.87
N TYR A 390 6.30 -8.54 -9.73
CA TYR A 390 6.03 -7.11 -9.59
C TYR A 390 7.17 -6.25 -10.14
N GLY A 391 6.88 -5.20 -10.89
CA GLY A 391 7.86 -4.17 -11.24
C GLY A 391 7.75 -3.02 -10.25
N TYR A 392 8.87 -2.40 -9.84
CA TYR A 392 8.77 -1.02 -9.35
C TYR A 392 8.22 -0.21 -10.51
N LEU A 393 7.00 0.35 -10.37
CA LEU A 393 6.50 1.31 -11.33
C LEU A 393 7.55 2.43 -11.37
N PRO A 394 8.18 2.72 -12.53
CA PRO A 394 9.05 3.88 -12.62
C PRO A 394 8.18 5.04 -12.20
N SER A 395 8.56 5.74 -11.12
CA SER A 395 7.84 6.97 -10.77
C SER A 395 7.89 7.80 -12.04
N TYR A 396 6.73 8.15 -12.59
CA TYR A 396 6.68 9.07 -13.71
C TYR A 396 7.62 10.23 -13.38
N ALA A 397 8.49 10.57 -14.33
CA ALA A 397 9.12 11.88 -14.31
C ALA A 397 7.96 12.88 -14.21
N VAL A 398 7.95 13.66 -13.12
CA VAL A 398 7.00 14.74 -12.92
C VAL A 398 7.20 15.78 -14.01
#